data_AF-A0A6P7TQK5-F1
#
_entry.id   AF-A0A6P7TQK5-F1
#
_cell.length_a   1.000
_cell.length_b   1.000
_cell.length_c   1.000
_cell.angle_alpha   90.00
_cell.angle_beta   90.00
_cell.angle_gamma   90.00
#
_symmetry.space_group_name_H-M   'P 1'
#
loop_
_entity.id
_entity.type
_entity.pdbx_description
1 polymer ?
#
loop_
_entity_poly.entity_id
_entity_poly.type
_entity_poly.pdbx_seq_one_letter_code
_entity_poly.pdbx_strand_id
1 'polypeptide(L)'
;MACYYSKFPFVRKVKDLTSKTITTVARGLLAEQGIPEQIICDNGTQFTSQEFKKLADEYRFNIATSSPHCPKGHGFVERQVQTVKRTLVKCRKTREDPHLALMSIRATPLRANMKSPAELLNGRKYKTTLPTKIQPPIDQKETRAKLAATQEQAQRHCNKHAQHLPEMLGGQHVHTQDPITKTWIPAKVVSRAETPRSNMIETESGRQLKQQGPHPPNIRAAEENVYNTPQTPVRSRRFTRWRKNILPPVRYR
;
A
#
# COMPACT_ATOMS: atom_id res chain seq x y z
N MET A 1 13.22 -10.22 -15.88
CA MET A 1 14.18 -10.97 -15.05
C MET A 1 13.65 -12.40 -14.85
N ALA A 2 14.49 -13.36 -14.47
CA ALA A 2 14.04 -14.71 -14.13
C ALA A 2 14.91 -15.26 -13.00
N CYS A 3 14.30 -15.99 -12.06
CA CYS A 3 15.04 -16.68 -11.01
C CYS A 3 15.72 -17.92 -11.58
N TYR A 4 17.04 -18.06 -11.39
CA TYR A 4 17.79 -19.19 -11.94
C TYR A 4 17.42 -20.53 -11.28
N TYR A 5 17.17 -20.56 -9.97
CA TYR A 5 16.82 -21.79 -9.26
C TYR A 5 15.39 -22.25 -9.58
N SER A 6 14.39 -21.43 -9.27
CA SER A 6 12.98 -21.79 -9.44
C SER A 6 12.49 -21.73 -10.89
N LYS A 7 13.30 -21.17 -11.80
CA LYS A 7 12.93 -20.89 -13.19
C LYS A 7 11.72 -19.94 -13.31
N PHE A 8 11.44 -19.15 -12.27
CA PHE A 8 10.29 -18.26 -12.23
C PHE A 8 10.49 -17.00 -13.09
N PRO A 9 9.59 -16.72 -14.07
CA PRO A 9 9.71 -15.54 -14.91
C PRO A 9 9.05 -14.30 -14.28
N PHE A 10 9.85 -13.24 -14.12
CA PHE A 10 9.41 -11.90 -13.76
C PHE A 10 9.29 -11.03 -15.02
N VAL A 11 8.05 -10.70 -15.35
CA VAL A 11 7.69 -9.93 -16.54
C VAL A 11 7.07 -8.62 -16.08
N ARG A 12 7.60 -7.50 -16.60
CA ARG A 12 7.13 -6.14 -16.37
C ARG A 12 7.12 -5.41 -17.71
N LYS A 13 6.06 -4.63 -17.96
CA LYS A 13 6.00 -3.73 -19.11
C LYS A 13 6.84 -2.49 -18.77
N VAL A 14 7.72 -2.12 -19.68
CA VAL A 14 8.54 -0.90 -19.58
C VAL A 14 8.22 0.01 -20.75
N LYS A 15 8.36 1.32 -20.56
CA LYS A 15 8.10 2.33 -21.59
C LYS A 15 9.30 2.49 -22.53
N ASP A 16 10.51 2.32 -21.99
CA ASP A 16 11.79 2.50 -22.66
C ASP A 16 12.86 1.59 -22.03
N LEU A 17 13.99 1.43 -22.71
CA LEU A 17 15.13 0.61 -22.29
C LEU A 17 16.25 1.44 -21.62
N THR A 18 15.94 2.64 -21.14
CA THR A 18 16.93 3.49 -20.46
C THR A 18 17.33 2.90 -19.11
N SER A 19 18.59 3.14 -18.74
CA SER A 19 19.18 2.72 -17.46
C SER A 19 18.30 3.09 -16.26
N LYS A 20 17.76 4.31 -16.25
CA LYS A 20 16.90 4.82 -15.17
C LYS A 20 15.60 4.03 -15.04
N THR A 21 14.93 3.74 -16.15
CA THR A 21 13.70 2.95 -16.16
C THR A 21 13.97 1.52 -15.70
N ILE A 22 15.03 0.89 -16.22
CA ILE A 22 15.43 -0.48 -15.82
C ILE A 22 15.79 -0.54 -14.34
N THR A 23 16.53 0.44 -13.82
CA THR A 23 16.90 0.55 -12.40
C THR A 23 15.65 0.68 -11.52
N THR A 24 14.66 1.47 -11.93
CA THR A 24 13.41 1.64 -11.19
C THR A 24 12.59 0.35 -11.16
N VAL A 25 12.51 -0.35 -12.29
CA VAL A 25 11.81 -1.63 -12.40
C VAL A 25 12.53 -2.71 -11.58
N ALA A 26 13.87 -2.71 -11.58
CA ALA A 26 14.67 -3.61 -10.77
C ALA A 26 14.41 -3.38 -9.27
N ARG A 27 14.44 -2.11 -8.80
CA ARG A 27 14.10 -1.79 -7.39
C ARG A 27 12.75 -2.36 -6.97
N GLY A 28 11.71 -2.14 -7.76
CA GLY A 28 10.37 -2.66 -7.46
C GLY A 28 10.36 -4.18 -7.36
N LEU A 29 11.06 -4.86 -8.28
CA LEU A 29 11.13 -6.32 -8.26
C LEU A 29 11.90 -6.85 -7.05
N LEU A 30 13.03 -6.21 -6.70
CA LEU A 30 13.83 -6.57 -5.53
C LEU A 30 13.07 -6.31 -4.23
N ALA A 31 12.27 -5.24 -4.17
CA ALA A 31 11.40 -4.97 -3.02
C ALA A 31 10.31 -6.04 -2.84
N GLU A 32 9.79 -6.60 -3.94
CA GLU A 32 8.77 -7.66 -3.88
C GLU A 32 9.34 -9.05 -3.57
N GLN A 33 10.55 -9.36 -4.06
CA GLN A 33 11.10 -10.73 -4.05
C GLN A 33 12.30 -10.91 -3.12
N GLY A 34 12.83 -9.82 -2.58
CA GLY A 34 14.09 -9.79 -1.86
C GLY A 34 15.28 -9.52 -2.79
N ILE A 35 16.40 -9.18 -2.14
CA ILE A 35 17.66 -8.87 -2.81
C ILE A 35 18.43 -10.18 -3.03
N PRO A 36 18.79 -10.54 -4.28
CA PRO A 36 19.61 -11.71 -4.56
C PRO A 36 21.08 -11.43 -4.26
N GLU A 37 21.88 -12.48 -4.09
CA GLU A 37 23.33 -12.35 -3.98
C GLU A 37 23.96 -11.84 -5.29
N GLN A 38 23.41 -12.25 -6.43
CA GLN A 38 23.97 -11.93 -7.74
C GLN A 38 22.88 -11.78 -8.81
N ILE A 39 23.05 -10.77 -9.68
CA ILE A 39 22.29 -10.59 -10.91
C ILE A 39 23.22 -10.84 -12.10
N ILE A 40 22.82 -11.75 -12.98
CA ILE A 40 23.53 -12.04 -14.22
C ILE A 40 22.87 -11.28 -15.36
N CYS A 41 23.63 -10.46 -16.06
CA CYS A 41 23.16 -9.68 -17.20
C CYS A 41 24.16 -9.72 -18.38
N ASP A 42 23.71 -9.25 -19.54
CA ASP A 42 24.59 -9.00 -20.68
C ASP A 42 25.37 -7.69 -20.47
N ASN A 43 26.26 -7.38 -21.43
CA ASN A 43 26.99 -6.11 -21.45
C ASN A 43 26.16 -4.95 -22.02
N GLY A 44 24.82 -5.02 -21.93
CA GLY A 44 23.94 -3.94 -22.36
C GLY A 44 24.23 -2.65 -21.60
N THR A 45 24.14 -1.51 -22.30
CA THR A 45 24.46 -0.18 -21.75
C THR A 45 23.64 0.15 -20.51
N GLN A 46 22.42 -0.37 -20.42
CA GLN A 46 21.54 -0.23 -19.25
C GLN A 46 22.14 -0.86 -17.97
N PHE A 47 22.83 -2.00 -18.09
CA PHE A 47 23.37 -2.73 -16.94
C PHE A 47 24.81 -2.35 -16.61
N THR A 48 25.57 -1.86 -17.60
CA THR A 48 26.92 -1.30 -17.39
C THR A 48 26.91 0.17 -16.94
N SER A 49 25.73 0.80 -16.96
CA SER A 49 25.53 2.19 -16.54
C SER A 49 25.92 2.45 -15.08
N GLN A 50 26.32 3.68 -14.80
CA GLN A 50 26.65 4.12 -13.44
C GLN A 50 25.42 4.06 -12.51
N GLU A 51 24.22 4.25 -13.05
CA GLU A 51 22.96 4.16 -12.28
C GLU A 51 22.72 2.74 -11.77
N PHE A 52 22.92 1.74 -12.61
CA PHE A 52 22.71 0.34 -12.23
C PHE A 52 23.81 -0.17 -11.29
N LYS A 53 25.05 0.28 -11.46
CA LYS A 53 26.13 0.02 -10.50
C LYS A 53 25.85 0.62 -9.12
N LYS A 54 25.40 1.88 -9.06
CA LYS A 54 24.97 2.50 -7.80
C LYS A 54 23.85 1.71 -7.11
N LEU A 55 22.90 1.17 -7.86
CA LEU A 55 21.86 0.31 -7.32
C LEU A 55 22.46 -0.97 -6.70
N ALA A 56 23.38 -1.62 -7.39
CA ALA A 56 24.06 -2.82 -6.89
C ALA A 56 24.86 -2.54 -5.61
N ASP A 57 25.55 -1.40 -5.55
CA ASP A 57 26.28 -0.97 -4.37
C ASP A 57 25.36 -0.66 -3.19
N GLU A 58 24.23 0.02 -3.44
CA GLU A 58 23.22 0.37 -2.44
C GLU A 58 22.54 -0.87 -1.85
N TYR A 59 22.16 -1.82 -2.71
CA TYR A 59 21.43 -3.03 -2.33
C TYR A 59 22.38 -4.18 -1.94
N ARG A 60 23.70 -4.01 -2.13
CA ARG A 60 24.75 -4.99 -1.80
C ARG A 60 24.62 -6.33 -2.55
N PHE A 61 24.30 -6.28 -3.85
CA PHE A 61 24.31 -7.45 -4.72
C PHE A 61 25.41 -7.35 -5.77
N ASN A 62 25.90 -8.50 -6.25
CA ASN A 62 26.92 -8.55 -7.28
C ASN A 62 26.30 -8.51 -8.68
N ILE A 63 26.88 -7.73 -9.58
CA ILE A 63 26.56 -7.79 -11.01
C ILE A 63 27.59 -8.68 -11.68
N ALA A 64 27.14 -9.79 -12.25
CA ALA A 64 27.97 -10.60 -13.13
C ALA A 64 27.56 -10.35 -14.58
N THR A 65 28.47 -9.72 -15.33
CA THR A 65 28.31 -9.63 -16.78
C THR A 65 28.95 -10.85 -17.42
N SER A 66 28.25 -11.45 -18.37
CA SER A 66 28.86 -12.50 -19.19
C SER A 66 29.87 -11.90 -20.16
N SER A 67 31.00 -12.58 -20.37
CA SER A 67 31.80 -12.39 -21.57
C SER A 67 30.96 -12.68 -22.83
N PRO A 68 31.15 -11.97 -23.95
CA PRO A 68 30.43 -12.22 -25.22
C PRO A 68 30.45 -13.67 -25.69
N HIS A 69 31.39 -14.48 -25.20
CA HIS A 69 31.63 -15.87 -25.59
C HIS A 69 31.12 -16.94 -24.59
N CYS A 70 30.27 -16.59 -23.62
CA CYS A 70 29.72 -17.56 -22.65
C CYS A 70 28.20 -17.82 -22.84
N PRO A 71 27.79 -18.64 -23.82
CA PRO A 71 26.39 -18.87 -24.18
C PRO A 71 25.58 -19.64 -23.12
N LYS A 72 26.23 -20.37 -22.19
CA LYS A 72 25.53 -21.29 -21.26
C LYS A 72 24.63 -20.59 -20.24
N GLY A 73 25.02 -19.40 -19.76
CA GLY A 73 24.23 -18.62 -18.79
C GLY A 73 23.02 -17.92 -19.44
N HIS A 74 23.20 -17.45 -20.68
CA HIS A 74 22.16 -16.72 -21.42
C HIS A 74 21.13 -17.63 -22.07
N GLY A 75 21.50 -18.85 -22.47
CA GLY A 75 20.56 -19.79 -23.08
C GLY A 75 19.31 -20.04 -22.21
N PHE A 76 19.45 -20.04 -20.88
CA PHE A 76 18.29 -20.13 -19.98
C PHE A 76 17.37 -18.91 -20.10
N VAL A 77 17.92 -17.70 -20.01
CA VAL A 77 17.13 -16.46 -20.09
C VAL A 77 16.54 -16.29 -21.48
N GLU A 78 17.29 -16.59 -22.55
CA GLU A 78 16.82 -16.58 -23.93
C GLU A 78 15.64 -17.53 -24.14
N ARG A 79 15.76 -18.77 -23.65
CA ARG A 79 14.67 -19.76 -23.71
C ARG A 79 13.45 -19.27 -22.94
N GLN A 80 13.66 -18.68 -21.77
CA GLN A 80 12.57 -18.16 -20.95
C GLN A 80 11.86 -16.97 -21.64
N VAL A 81 12.63 -16.05 -22.22
CA VAL A 81 12.13 -14.91 -23.00
C VAL A 81 11.37 -15.40 -24.22
N GLN A 82 11.88 -16.42 -24.92
CA GLN A 82 11.21 -17.04 -26.06
C GLN A 82 9.85 -17.63 -25.66
N THR A 83 9.78 -18.36 -24.54
CA THR A 83 8.52 -18.91 -24.00
C THR A 83 7.53 -17.79 -23.69
N VAL A 84 7.97 -16.75 -22.97
CA VAL A 84 7.12 -15.60 -22.63
C VAL A 84 6.60 -14.89 -23.88
N LYS A 85 7.48 -14.58 -24.84
CA LYS A 85 7.09 -13.93 -26.11
C LYS A 85 6.09 -14.77 -26.89
N ARG A 86 6.33 -16.07 -27.03
CA ARG A 86 5.40 -16.99 -27.72
C ARG A 86 4.03 -17.00 -27.05
N THR A 87 3.98 -17.04 -25.73
CA THR A 87 2.71 -16.97 -24.99
C THR A 87 1.99 -15.65 -25.23
N LEU A 88 2.68 -14.51 -25.12
CA LEU A 88 2.08 -13.20 -25.37
C LEU A 88 1.56 -13.04 -26.82
N VAL A 89 2.29 -13.57 -27.80
CA VAL A 89 1.84 -13.58 -29.20
C VAL A 89 0.57 -14.43 -29.37
N LYS A 90 0.49 -15.59 -28.71
CA LYS A 90 -0.72 -16.42 -28.71
C LYS A 90 -1.90 -15.68 -28.08
N CYS A 91 -1.72 -15.10 -26.89
CA CYS A 91 -2.78 -14.31 -26.23
C CYS A 91 -3.29 -13.17 -27.11
N ARG A 92 -2.38 -12.48 -27.83
CA ARG A 92 -2.78 -11.43 -28.78
C ARG A 92 -3.64 -11.97 -29.93
N LYS A 93 -3.35 -13.18 -30.42
CA LYS A 93 -4.13 -13.83 -31.50
C LYS A 93 -5.49 -14.35 -30.99
N THR A 94 -5.53 -14.93 -29.81
CA THR A 94 -6.73 -15.51 -29.20
C THR A 94 -7.59 -14.51 -28.42
N ARG A 95 -7.10 -13.27 -28.25
CA ARG A 95 -7.70 -12.22 -27.40
C ARG A 95 -7.87 -12.63 -25.93
N GLU A 96 -7.02 -13.54 -25.45
CA GLU A 96 -6.98 -13.97 -24.06
C GLU A 96 -6.18 -12.99 -23.18
N ASP A 97 -6.45 -12.99 -21.88
CA ASP A 97 -5.73 -12.18 -20.90
C ASP A 97 -4.26 -12.64 -20.76
N PRO A 98 -3.27 -11.79 -21.13
CA PRO A 98 -1.85 -12.10 -20.96
C PRO A 98 -1.45 -12.38 -19.51
N HIS A 99 -2.12 -11.76 -18.53
CA HIS A 99 -1.81 -11.93 -17.11
C HIS A 99 -2.15 -13.35 -16.64
N LEU A 100 -3.32 -13.86 -17.01
CA LEU A 100 -3.69 -15.25 -16.76
C LEU A 100 -2.73 -16.23 -17.46
N ALA A 101 -2.35 -15.97 -18.70
CA ALA A 101 -1.42 -16.84 -19.41
C ALA A 101 -0.02 -16.88 -18.77
N LEU A 102 0.50 -15.73 -18.31
CA LEU A 102 1.74 -15.67 -17.54
C LEU A 102 1.63 -16.36 -16.18
N MET A 103 0.46 -16.29 -15.53
CA MET A 103 0.19 -17.04 -14.30
C MET A 103 0.25 -18.55 -14.56
N SER A 104 -0.33 -19.02 -15.67
CA SER A 104 -0.24 -20.43 -16.07
C SER A 104 1.21 -20.86 -16.28
N ILE A 105 2.05 -20.08 -16.96
CA ILE A 105 3.48 -20.41 -17.10
C ILE A 105 4.17 -20.59 -15.74
N ARG A 106 3.82 -19.76 -14.75
CA ARG A 106 4.39 -19.84 -13.39
C ARG A 106 3.88 -21.03 -12.60
N ALA A 107 2.65 -21.47 -12.85
CA ALA A 107 1.98 -22.56 -12.14
C ALA A 107 2.14 -23.93 -12.81
N THR A 108 2.61 -23.99 -14.06
CA THR A 108 2.86 -25.25 -14.76
C THR A 108 4.16 -25.91 -14.27
N PRO A 109 4.12 -27.19 -13.88
CA PRO A 109 5.32 -27.99 -13.59
C PRO A 109 6.39 -27.89 -14.68
N LEU A 110 7.66 -27.73 -14.29
CA LEU A 110 8.77 -27.65 -15.26
C LEU A 110 8.94 -28.95 -16.05
N ARG A 111 8.68 -30.08 -15.40
CA ARG A 111 8.63 -31.45 -15.95
C ARG A 111 7.62 -32.26 -15.14
N ALA A 112 7.22 -33.43 -15.65
CA ALA A 112 6.23 -34.28 -14.99
C ALA A 112 6.55 -34.59 -13.51
N ASN A 113 7.83 -34.70 -13.15
CA ASN A 113 8.32 -35.00 -11.81
C ASN A 113 8.90 -33.79 -11.06
N MET A 114 8.73 -32.56 -11.55
CA MET A 114 9.26 -31.36 -10.91
C MET A 114 8.15 -30.39 -10.55
N LYS A 115 8.34 -29.67 -9.43
CA LYS A 115 7.43 -28.60 -8.99
C LYS A 115 7.38 -27.46 -10.02
N SER A 116 6.27 -26.71 -10.00
CA SER A 116 6.13 -25.50 -10.81
C SER A 116 7.06 -24.40 -10.32
N PRO A 117 7.40 -23.41 -11.17
CA PRO A 117 8.19 -22.26 -10.74
C PRO A 117 7.63 -21.53 -9.53
N ALA A 118 6.30 -21.38 -9.45
CA ALA A 118 5.62 -20.72 -8.34
C ALA A 118 5.78 -21.49 -7.03
N GLU A 119 5.70 -22.82 -7.07
CA GLU A 119 5.93 -23.67 -5.90
C GLU A 119 7.37 -23.63 -5.44
N LEU A 120 8.33 -23.64 -6.37
CA LEU A 120 9.77 -23.57 -6.05
C LEU A 120 10.14 -22.22 -5.44
N LEU A 121 9.55 -21.12 -5.93
CA LEU A 121 9.87 -19.78 -5.45
C LEU A 121 9.13 -19.41 -4.15
N ASN A 122 7.84 -19.74 -4.05
CA ASN A 122 6.98 -19.24 -2.98
C ASN A 122 6.52 -20.32 -1.99
N GLY A 123 6.94 -21.57 -2.19
CA GLY A 123 6.54 -22.70 -1.35
C GLY A 123 5.05 -23.05 -1.42
N ARG A 124 4.28 -22.50 -2.37
CA ARG A 124 2.83 -22.70 -2.49
C ARG A 124 2.39 -22.89 -3.94
N LYS A 125 1.32 -23.67 -4.13
CA LYS A 125 0.64 -23.80 -5.42
C LYS A 125 -0.17 -22.55 -5.70
N TYR A 126 -0.06 -22.03 -6.93
CA TYR A 126 -0.92 -20.95 -7.40
C TYR A 126 -2.25 -21.53 -7.90
N LYS A 127 -3.36 -20.91 -7.52
CA LYS A 127 -4.66 -21.22 -8.10
C LYS A 127 -4.71 -20.65 -9.51
N THR A 128 -4.93 -21.50 -10.50
CA THR A 128 -5.19 -21.07 -11.88
C THR A 128 -6.65 -21.28 -12.23
N THR A 129 -7.02 -20.97 -13.47
CA THR A 129 -8.36 -21.26 -14.03
C THR A 129 -8.61 -22.76 -14.19
N LEU A 130 -7.57 -23.59 -14.14
CA LEU A 130 -7.70 -25.04 -14.20
C LEU A 130 -8.02 -25.62 -12.81
N PRO A 131 -8.92 -26.61 -12.72
CA PRO A 131 -9.26 -27.26 -11.46
C PRO A 131 -8.00 -27.89 -10.85
N THR A 132 -7.53 -27.30 -9.74
CA THR A 132 -6.30 -27.72 -9.05
C THR A 132 -6.61 -27.96 -7.58
N LYS A 133 -6.25 -29.14 -7.05
CA LYS A 133 -6.28 -29.39 -5.60
C LYS A 133 -5.14 -28.61 -4.94
N ILE A 134 -5.47 -27.46 -4.35
CA ILE A 134 -4.54 -26.68 -3.53
C ILE A 134 -4.47 -27.38 -2.17
N GLN A 135 -3.35 -28.05 -1.90
CA GLN A 135 -3.05 -28.49 -0.55
C GLN A 135 -2.61 -27.26 0.25
N PRO A 136 -3.15 -27.03 1.46
CA PRO A 136 -2.66 -25.95 2.30
C PRO A 136 -1.17 -26.17 2.60
N PRO A 137 -0.33 -25.13 2.54
CA PRO A 137 1.02 -25.18 3.10
C PRO A 137 0.99 -25.55 4.60
N ILE A 138 2.14 -25.98 5.12
CA ILE A 138 2.42 -26.33 6.52
C ILE A 138 1.69 -25.43 7.54
N ASP A 139 1.24 -26.06 8.64
CA ASP A 139 0.42 -25.57 9.78
C ASP A 139 -0.05 -24.10 9.72
N GLN A 140 -1.06 -23.85 8.88
CA GLN A 140 -1.71 -22.55 8.79
C GLN A 140 -2.61 -22.25 9.99
N LYS A 141 -2.92 -23.22 10.85
CA LYS A 141 -3.92 -23.02 11.91
C LYS A 141 -3.36 -22.11 12.99
N GLU A 142 -2.13 -22.38 13.43
CA GLU A 142 -1.42 -21.54 14.39
C GLU A 142 -1.11 -20.15 13.81
N THR A 143 -0.64 -20.09 12.56
CA THR A 143 -0.32 -18.81 11.90
C THR A 143 -1.58 -17.94 11.74
N ARG A 144 -2.71 -18.53 11.33
CA ARG A 144 -3.99 -17.80 11.23
C ARG A 144 -4.49 -17.33 12.59
N ALA A 145 -4.37 -18.17 13.62
CA ALA A 145 -4.75 -17.80 14.98
C ALA A 145 -3.92 -16.62 15.50
N LYS A 146 -2.59 -16.64 15.30
CA LYS A 146 -1.70 -15.51 15.64
C LYS A 146 -2.06 -14.25 14.88
N LEU A 147 -2.31 -14.35 13.56
CA LEU A 147 -2.68 -13.20 12.74
C LEU A 147 -4.01 -12.57 13.19
N ALA A 148 -5.00 -13.41 13.50
CA ALA A 148 -6.30 -12.99 14.02
C ALA A 148 -6.15 -12.29 15.37
N ALA A 149 -5.35 -12.84 16.29
CA ALA A 149 -5.07 -12.23 17.58
C ALA A 149 -4.39 -10.85 17.42
N THR A 150 -3.42 -10.71 16.50
CA THR A 150 -2.78 -9.42 16.21
C THR A 150 -3.76 -8.40 15.63
N GLN A 151 -4.65 -8.82 14.73
CA GLN A 151 -5.70 -7.96 14.18
C GLN A 151 -6.68 -7.49 15.26
N GLU A 152 -7.06 -8.39 16.16
CA GLU A 152 -7.93 -8.07 17.28
C GLU A 152 -7.26 -7.08 18.25
N GLN A 153 -5.97 -7.25 18.55
CA GLN A 153 -5.21 -6.29 19.35
C GLN A 153 -5.12 -4.92 18.68
N ALA A 154 -4.88 -4.87 17.37
CA ALA A 154 -4.86 -3.63 16.60
C ALA A 154 -6.23 -2.94 16.61
N GLN A 155 -7.32 -3.70 16.42
CA GLN A 155 -8.68 -3.18 16.51
C GLN A 155 -9.00 -2.64 17.91
N ARG A 156 -8.64 -3.38 18.97
CA ARG A 156 -8.78 -2.93 20.35
C ARG A 156 -8.02 -1.62 20.55
N HIS A 157 -6.78 -1.52 20.11
CA HIS A 157 -5.97 -0.30 20.21
C HIS A 157 -6.62 0.90 19.51
N CYS A 158 -7.06 0.75 18.27
CA CYS A 158 -7.80 1.80 17.54
C CYS A 158 -9.10 2.19 18.27
N ASN A 159 -9.79 1.22 18.88
CA ASN A 159 -11.04 1.45 19.58
C ASN A 159 -10.88 1.94 21.03
N LYS A 160 -9.67 1.96 21.61
CA LYS A 160 -9.43 2.39 23.01
C LYS A 160 -9.88 3.83 23.29
N HIS A 161 -9.79 4.69 22.28
CA HIS A 161 -10.22 6.09 22.36
C HIS A 161 -11.52 6.36 21.61
N ALA A 162 -12.16 5.31 21.06
CA ALA A 162 -13.43 5.44 20.39
C ALA A 162 -14.54 5.63 21.44
N GLN A 163 -15.10 6.83 21.51
CA GLN A 163 -16.27 7.09 22.34
C GLN A 163 -17.53 6.61 21.62
N HIS A 164 -18.47 6.06 22.38
CA HIS A 164 -19.78 5.72 21.86
C HIS A 164 -20.53 7.00 21.49
N LEU A 165 -20.71 7.23 20.18
CA LEU A 165 -21.48 8.36 19.70
C LEU A 165 -22.96 8.11 20.01
N PRO A 166 -23.67 9.05 20.65
CA PRO A 166 -25.10 8.92 20.90
C PRO A 166 -25.85 8.63 19.61
N GLU A 167 -26.86 7.77 19.69
CA GLU A 167 -27.75 7.55 18.56
C GLU A 167 -28.57 8.82 18.31
N MET A 168 -28.50 9.33 17.07
CA MET A 168 -29.25 10.51 16.66
C MET A 168 -30.71 10.13 16.46
N LEU A 169 -31.61 10.81 17.16
CA LEU A 169 -33.06 10.63 17.00
C LEU A 169 -33.56 11.44 15.79
N GLY A 170 -34.57 10.89 15.10
CA GLY A 170 -35.25 11.58 14.01
C GLY A 170 -35.77 12.94 14.49
N GLY A 171 -35.38 13.99 13.79
CA GLY A 171 -35.79 15.36 14.03
C GLY A 171 -34.80 16.24 14.81
N GLN A 172 -33.62 15.75 15.18
CA GLN A 172 -32.59 16.54 15.85
C GLN A 172 -31.91 17.53 14.89
N HIS A 173 -31.67 18.75 15.35
CA HIS A 173 -30.93 19.77 14.59
C HIS A 173 -29.42 19.49 14.63
N VAL A 174 -28.80 19.52 13.46
CA VAL A 174 -27.37 19.29 13.23
C VAL A 174 -26.83 20.32 12.26
N HIS A 175 -25.51 20.47 12.21
CA HIS A 175 -24.87 21.17 11.09
C HIS A 175 -24.25 20.16 10.14
N THR A 176 -24.38 20.43 8.85
CA THR A 176 -23.66 19.73 7.79
C THR A 176 -22.79 20.71 7.02
N GLN A 177 -21.65 20.24 6.54
CA GLN A 177 -20.84 21.04 5.66
C GLN A 177 -21.37 20.91 4.23
N ASP A 178 -21.68 22.02 3.58
CA ASP A 178 -22.00 22.04 2.16
C ASP A 178 -20.75 21.59 1.37
N PRO A 179 -20.84 20.52 0.57
CA PRO A 179 -19.68 20.01 -0.18
C PRO A 179 -19.10 21.03 -1.16
N ILE A 180 -19.89 22.01 -1.63
CA ILE A 180 -19.50 23.01 -2.64
C ILE A 180 -18.91 24.24 -1.95
N THR A 181 -19.66 24.86 -1.04
CA THR A 181 -19.26 26.13 -0.41
C THR A 181 -18.35 25.92 0.82
N LYS A 182 -18.23 24.67 1.31
CA LYS A 182 -17.49 24.28 2.52
C LYS A 182 -17.94 25.00 3.79
N THR A 183 -19.10 25.66 3.77
CA THR A 183 -19.70 26.30 4.94
C THR A 183 -20.57 25.31 5.71
N TRP A 184 -20.69 25.53 7.01
CA TRP A 184 -21.57 24.73 7.87
C TRP A 184 -22.97 25.32 7.83
N ILE A 185 -23.93 24.53 7.36
CA ILE A 185 -25.33 24.91 7.24
C ILE A 185 -26.19 24.08 8.21
N PRO A 186 -27.26 24.66 8.77
CA PRO A 186 -28.19 23.94 9.62
C PRO A 186 -28.96 22.88 8.81
N ALA A 187 -29.21 21.73 9.42
CA ALA A 187 -29.94 20.61 8.85
C ALA A 187 -30.64 19.81 9.97
N LYS A 188 -31.58 18.96 9.59
CA LYS A 188 -32.35 18.12 10.50
C LYS A 188 -32.17 16.65 10.15
N VAL A 189 -31.96 15.80 11.15
CA VAL A 189 -31.87 14.35 10.92
C VAL A 189 -33.25 13.82 10.53
N VAL A 190 -33.34 13.16 9.37
CA VAL A 190 -34.57 12.54 8.87
C VAL A 190 -34.64 11.08 9.29
N SER A 191 -33.60 10.31 9.00
CA SER A 191 -33.58 8.86 9.22
C SER A 191 -32.16 8.30 9.26
N ARG A 192 -32.02 7.01 9.62
CA ARG A 192 -30.75 6.31 9.48
C ARG A 192 -30.50 5.98 8.01
N ALA A 193 -29.25 6.14 7.56
CA ALA A 193 -28.85 5.65 6.25
C ALA A 193 -28.48 4.16 6.32
N GLU A 194 -28.45 3.49 5.18
CA GLU A 194 -28.15 2.05 5.06
C GLU A 194 -26.75 1.66 5.58
N THR A 195 -25.83 2.61 5.69
CA THR A 195 -24.46 2.35 6.17
C THR A 195 -24.32 2.67 7.65
N PRO A 196 -23.60 1.83 8.42
CA PRO A 196 -23.42 2.03 9.85
C PRO A 196 -22.79 3.39 10.16
N ARG A 197 -23.25 4.03 11.26
CA ARG A 197 -22.84 5.37 11.72
C ARG A 197 -23.15 6.52 10.74
N SER A 198 -24.02 6.31 9.76
CA SER A 198 -24.44 7.33 8.80
C SER A 198 -25.92 7.67 8.96
N ASN A 199 -26.27 8.95 8.97
CA ASN A 199 -27.64 9.44 9.01
C ASN A 199 -27.97 10.20 7.74
N MET A 200 -29.26 10.21 7.40
CA MET A 200 -29.83 11.08 6.39
C MET A 200 -30.31 12.36 7.04
N ILE A 201 -29.85 13.48 6.51
CA ILE A 201 -30.17 14.81 7.00
C ILE A 201 -30.80 15.63 5.88
N GLU A 202 -31.69 16.54 6.24
CA GLU A 202 -32.37 17.44 5.32
C GLU A 202 -32.02 18.88 5.68
N THR A 203 -31.53 19.63 4.71
CA THR A 203 -31.25 21.06 4.85
C THR A 203 -32.54 21.87 4.79
N GLU A 204 -32.52 23.11 5.26
CA GLU A 204 -33.69 24.02 5.16
C GLU A 204 -34.16 24.26 3.72
N SER A 205 -33.26 24.09 2.74
CA SER A 205 -33.55 24.13 1.31
C SER A 205 -34.21 22.85 0.75
N GLY A 206 -34.54 21.87 1.60
CA GLY A 206 -35.15 20.59 1.22
C GLY A 206 -34.20 19.56 0.60
N ARG A 207 -32.88 19.78 0.67
CA ARG A 207 -31.88 18.88 0.10
C ARG A 207 -31.49 17.80 1.12
N GLN A 208 -31.63 16.54 0.72
CA GLN A 208 -31.22 15.42 1.56
C GLN A 208 -29.75 15.03 1.31
N LEU A 209 -28.99 14.89 2.40
CA LEU A 209 -27.56 14.58 2.38
C LEU A 209 -27.23 13.47 3.39
N LYS A 210 -26.21 12.68 3.05
CA LYS A 210 -25.69 11.63 3.92
C LYS A 210 -24.54 12.17 4.77
N GLN A 211 -24.67 12.09 6.08
CA GLN A 211 -23.64 12.54 7.04
C GLN A 211 -23.18 11.38 7.93
N GLN A 212 -21.87 11.28 8.17
CA GLN A 212 -21.29 10.30 9.10
C GLN A 212 -21.10 10.93 10.48
N GLY A 213 -21.79 10.39 11.50
CA GLY A 213 -21.70 10.81 12.90
C GLY A 213 -22.25 12.23 13.20
N PRO A 214 -22.57 12.53 14.48
CA PRO A 214 -23.02 13.86 14.90
C PRO A 214 -21.89 14.91 14.89
N HIS A 215 -22.21 16.10 14.41
CA HIS A 215 -21.55 17.33 14.84
C HIS A 215 -22.59 18.18 15.59
N PRO A 216 -22.53 18.27 16.93
CA PRO A 216 -23.48 19.06 17.69
C PRO A 216 -23.31 20.56 17.36
N PRO A 217 -24.39 21.35 17.38
CA PRO A 217 -24.28 22.80 17.28
C PRO A 217 -23.43 23.32 18.45
N ASN A 218 -22.47 24.17 18.17
CA ASN A 218 -21.62 24.78 19.19
C ASN A 218 -22.47 25.85 19.91
N ILE A 219 -23.22 25.46 20.94
CA ILE A 219 -24.01 26.38 21.75
C ILE A 219 -23.04 27.15 22.66
N ARG A 220 -22.48 28.25 22.15
CA ARG A 220 -21.97 29.32 23.01
C ARG A 220 -23.13 30.28 23.25
N ALA A 221 -23.51 30.39 24.52
CA ALA A 221 -24.63 31.14 25.06
C ALA A 221 -24.83 32.51 24.40
N ALA A 222 -26.03 32.72 23.88
CA ALA A 222 -26.62 34.04 23.74
C ALA A 222 -27.27 34.37 25.08
N GLU A 223 -26.54 35.09 25.94
CA GLU A 223 -27.15 35.86 27.02
C GLU A 223 -26.90 37.34 26.69
N GLU A 224 -27.99 38.02 26.35
CA GLU A 224 -28.06 39.47 26.30
C GLU A 224 -27.86 40.05 27.71
N ASN A 225 -26.98 41.03 27.85
CA ASN A 225 -27.22 42.12 28.79
C ASN A 225 -26.52 43.41 28.34
N VAL A 226 -27.34 44.45 28.27
CA VAL A 226 -27.05 45.82 27.88
C VAL A 226 -26.53 46.59 29.10
N TYR A 227 -25.66 47.58 28.83
CA TYR A 227 -25.31 48.79 29.60
C TYR A 227 -23.84 48.97 30.09
N ASN A 228 -23.31 50.10 29.60
CA ASN A 228 -22.28 51.00 30.12
C ASN A 228 -20.77 50.71 29.91
N THR A 229 -20.20 51.40 28.92
CA THR A 229 -18.90 52.11 28.97
C THR A 229 -18.91 53.17 30.10
N PRO A 230 -17.78 53.66 30.68
CA PRO A 230 -16.52 54.02 29.97
C PRO A 230 -15.16 53.83 30.71
N GLN A 231 -14.08 53.88 29.90
CA GLN A 231 -12.74 54.47 30.13
C GLN A 231 -11.79 53.96 31.27
N THR A 232 -10.64 53.40 30.84
CA THR A 232 -9.20 53.68 31.16
C THR A 232 -8.81 54.45 32.45
N PRO A 233 -7.55 54.38 33.01
CA PRO A 233 -6.31 53.80 32.45
C PRO A 233 -5.24 53.22 33.47
N VAL A 234 -4.05 52.90 32.93
CA VAL A 234 -2.66 53.04 33.46
C VAL A 234 -1.98 51.94 34.34
N ARG A 235 -0.80 51.51 33.82
CA ARG A 235 0.49 51.16 34.48
C ARG A 235 0.55 49.87 35.32
N SER A 236 1.64 49.11 35.39
CA SER A 236 3.03 49.27 34.93
C SER A 236 3.76 47.91 34.93
N ARG A 237 4.76 47.81 34.05
CA ARG A 237 5.89 46.86 34.00
C ARG A 237 6.29 46.22 35.35
N ARG A 238 6.70 44.95 35.33
CA ARG A 238 8.13 44.54 35.49
C ARG A 238 8.39 43.05 35.18
N PHE A 239 9.54 42.87 34.55
CA PHE A 239 10.28 41.65 34.24
C PHE A 239 10.63 40.81 35.49
N THR A 240 10.85 39.51 35.32
CA THR A 240 12.19 38.89 35.49
C THR A 240 12.27 37.48 34.91
N ARG A 241 13.46 37.23 34.35
CA ARG A 241 14.03 36.07 33.63
C ARG A 241 14.96 35.33 34.59
N TRP A 242 15.24 34.02 34.44
CA TRP A 242 16.56 33.33 34.60
C TRP A 242 16.38 31.83 34.24
N ARG A 243 16.87 31.38 33.07
CA ARG A 243 18.13 30.60 32.75
C ARG A 243 18.07 29.10 33.10
N LYS A 244 18.08 28.21 32.10
CA LYS A 244 19.23 27.44 31.54
C LYS A 244 19.91 26.51 32.55
N ASN A 245 19.87 25.20 32.27
CA ASN A 245 20.96 24.25 32.54
C ASN A 245 20.91 23.07 31.56
N ILE A 246 22.10 22.53 31.27
CA ILE A 246 22.52 21.73 30.11
C ILE A 246 23.22 20.45 30.62
N LEU A 247 22.98 19.31 29.93
CA LEU A 247 23.74 18.02 29.81
C LEU A 247 23.87 17.08 31.04
N PRO A 248 24.26 15.78 30.89
CA PRO A 248 24.77 15.04 29.69
C PRO A 248 24.12 13.63 29.42
N PRO A 249 24.59 12.88 28.39
CA PRO A 249 24.04 11.58 27.96
C PRO A 249 24.67 10.36 28.65
N VAL A 250 23.93 9.25 28.73
CA VAL A 250 24.36 7.97 29.31
C VAL A 250 24.49 6.91 28.22
N ARG A 251 25.68 6.28 28.13
CA ARG A 251 25.95 5.04 27.38
C ARG A 251 25.95 3.85 28.36
N TYR A 252 25.35 2.72 27.98
CA TYR A 252 25.73 1.37 28.44
C TYR A 252 25.43 0.40 27.28
N ARG A 253 26.47 -0.13 26.63
CA ARG A 253 27.17 -1.42 26.81
C ARG A 253 26.65 -2.46 25.84
#